data_AF-A0A822DIF5-F1
#
_entry.id   AF-A0A822DIF5-F1
#
_cell.length_a   1.000
_cell.length_b   1.000
_cell.length_c   1.000
_cell.angle_alpha   90.00
_cell.angle_beta   90.00
_cell.angle_gamma   90.00
#
_symmetry.space_group_name_H-M   'P 1'
#
loop_
_entity.id
_entity.type
_entity.pdbx_description
1 polymer ?
#
loop_
_entity_poly.entity_id
_entity_poly.type
_entity_poly.pdbx_seq_one_letter_code
_entity_poly.pdbx_strand_id
1 'polypeptide(L)'
;MKSFVDLDLCEKVYFYKRENISTKEQWIDAACNALRYRLDNLNNLIKDKLNSYLNRAIDNCIASCRYHFFSSDGPNYKKLSLPSTPFVGNYFYYPNGEFKHPDDINKLIEYDYNYQLYIMAHNGWVINDDPLRCFADEGQYVYLCRDLIQWSDLIKLRFGSRCEDCPSLYSYMKEYTRLIANTFHGCRLDNCHSTPLWFAQQMMDYAREINPNFYINAELFT
;
A
#
# COMPACT_ATOMS: atom_id res chain seq x y z
N MET A 1 0.35 -9.26 8.70
CA MET A 1 -0.28 -10.53 8.26
C MET A 1 -0.61 -11.31 9.52
N LYS A 2 -1.88 -11.41 9.91
CA LYS A 2 -2.27 -12.27 11.04
C LYS A 2 -2.50 -13.66 10.48
N SER A 3 -1.60 -14.59 10.76
CA SER A 3 -1.75 -16.01 10.44
C SER A 3 -2.13 -16.76 11.71
N PHE A 4 -3.12 -17.64 11.63
CA PHE A 4 -3.55 -18.48 12.75
C PHE A 4 -3.77 -19.92 12.28
N VAL A 5 -3.70 -20.84 13.22
CA VAL A 5 -4.00 -22.26 13.02
C VAL A 5 -5.26 -22.58 13.79
N ASP A 6 -6.25 -23.15 13.11
CA ASP A 6 -7.46 -23.69 13.74
C ASP A 6 -7.13 -25.08 14.32
N LEU A 7 -6.97 -25.16 15.64
CA LEU A 7 -6.60 -26.40 16.32
C LEU A 7 -7.72 -27.44 16.32
N ASP A 8 -8.98 -27.03 16.35
CA ASP A 8 -10.14 -27.93 16.32
C ASP A 8 -10.24 -28.62 14.95
N LEU A 9 -9.96 -27.89 13.88
CA LEU A 9 -9.82 -28.47 12.55
C LEU A 9 -8.61 -29.39 12.46
N CYS A 10 -7.47 -29.00 13.04
CA CYS A 10 -6.26 -29.83 13.04
C CYS A 10 -6.50 -31.19 13.73
N GLU A 11 -7.20 -31.21 14.86
CA GLU A 11 -7.54 -32.46 15.54
C GLU A 11 -8.35 -33.38 14.62
N LYS A 12 -9.41 -32.86 13.99
CA LYS A 12 -10.26 -33.63 13.06
C LYS A 12 -9.51 -34.19 11.85
N VAL A 13 -8.51 -33.44 11.35
CA VAL A 13 -7.77 -33.80 10.13
C VAL A 13 -6.61 -34.76 10.42
N TYR A 14 -5.84 -34.53 11.49
CA TYR A 14 -4.60 -35.26 11.74
C TYR A 14 -4.72 -36.39 12.75
N PHE A 15 -5.75 -36.37 13.61
CA PHE A 15 -6.02 -37.39 14.61
C PHE A 15 -7.08 -38.40 14.10
N TYR A 16 -6.66 -39.32 13.22
CA TYR A 16 -7.52 -40.33 12.58
C TYR A 16 -6.95 -41.74 12.72
N LYS A 17 -7.80 -42.77 12.54
CA LYS A 17 -7.45 -44.19 12.73
C LYS A 17 -6.30 -44.68 11.82
N ARG A 18 -5.12 -45.02 12.35
CA ARG A 18 -3.96 -45.62 11.67
C ARG A 18 -3.84 -47.12 12.00
N GLU A 19 -3.69 -47.96 10.96
CA GLU A 19 -3.80 -49.43 11.08
C GLU A 19 -2.65 -50.10 11.85
N ASN A 20 -1.50 -49.44 12.00
CA ASN A 20 -0.27 -50.01 12.59
C ASN A 20 0.18 -49.32 13.90
N ILE A 21 -0.71 -48.59 14.57
CA ILE A 21 -0.39 -47.85 15.79
C ILE A 21 -1.36 -48.25 16.90
N SER A 22 -0.84 -48.67 18.05
CA SER A 22 -1.64 -49.27 19.11
C SER A 22 -1.69 -48.42 20.39
N THR A 23 -0.73 -47.53 20.63
CA THR A 23 -0.68 -46.72 21.87
C THR A 23 -1.04 -45.26 21.63
N LYS A 24 -1.83 -44.67 22.53
CA LYS A 24 -2.27 -43.26 22.46
C LYS A 24 -1.12 -42.27 22.22
N GLU A 25 0.04 -42.52 22.82
CA GLU A 25 1.24 -41.70 22.63
C GLU A 25 1.74 -41.72 21.19
N GLN A 26 1.85 -42.91 20.58
CA GLN A 26 2.21 -43.04 19.17
C GLN A 26 1.18 -42.37 18.24
N TRP A 27 -0.10 -42.37 18.60
CA TRP A 27 -1.14 -41.65 17.86
C TRP A 27 -0.96 -40.14 17.90
N ILE A 28 -0.68 -39.59 19.08
CA ILE A 28 -0.41 -38.17 19.28
C ILE A 28 0.83 -37.76 18.49
N ASP A 29 1.93 -38.51 18.61
CA ASP A 29 3.16 -38.24 17.87
C ASP A 29 2.94 -38.26 16.35
N ALA A 30 2.21 -39.26 15.87
CA ALA A 30 1.93 -39.40 14.45
C ALA A 30 1.02 -38.27 13.92
N ALA A 31 0.07 -37.78 14.72
CA ALA A 31 -0.76 -36.62 14.41
C ALA A 31 0.06 -35.32 14.43
N CYS A 32 0.85 -35.09 15.47
CA CYS A 32 1.74 -33.93 15.61
C CYS A 32 2.77 -33.85 14.48
N ASN A 33 3.37 -34.97 14.09
CA ASN A 33 4.32 -35.02 12.97
C ASN A 33 3.65 -34.71 11.63
N ALA A 34 2.43 -35.21 11.40
CA ALA A 34 1.67 -34.91 10.19
C ALA A 34 1.26 -33.43 10.12
N LEU A 35 0.80 -32.86 11.24
CA LEU A 35 0.50 -31.44 11.35
C LEU A 35 1.76 -30.59 11.10
N ARG A 36 2.89 -30.93 11.75
CA ARG A 36 4.17 -30.25 11.55
C ARG A 36 4.58 -30.24 10.08
N TYR A 37 4.54 -31.41 9.42
CA TYR A 37 4.85 -31.52 8.01
C TYR A 37 3.96 -30.62 7.13
N ARG A 38 2.65 -30.55 7.43
CA ARG A 38 1.76 -29.64 6.71
C ARG A 38 2.12 -28.18 6.97
N LEU A 39 2.33 -27.79 8.22
CA LEU A 39 2.68 -26.42 8.58
C LEU A 39 4.00 -26.00 7.92
N ASP A 40 5.00 -26.87 7.91
CA ASP A 40 6.27 -26.62 7.21
C ASP A 40 6.04 -26.43 5.70
N ASN A 41 5.22 -27.27 5.08
CA ASN A 41 4.85 -27.11 3.67
C ASN A 41 4.14 -25.76 3.40
N LEU A 42 3.14 -25.40 4.20
CA LEU A 42 2.41 -24.13 4.05
C LEU A 42 3.32 -22.92 4.30
N ASN A 43 4.18 -22.98 5.31
CA ASN A 43 5.15 -21.94 5.61
C ASN A 43 6.17 -21.78 4.49
N ASN A 44 6.62 -22.88 3.88
CA ASN A 44 7.52 -22.83 2.72
C ASN A 44 6.85 -22.16 1.52
N LEU A 45 5.57 -22.46 1.23
CA LEU A 45 4.83 -21.78 0.16
C LEU A 45 4.74 -20.25 0.38
N ILE A 46 4.49 -19.83 1.61
CA ILE A 46 4.47 -18.41 1.97
C ILE A 46 5.88 -17.80 1.89
N LYS A 47 6.90 -18.52 2.35
CA LYS A 47 8.30 -18.09 2.27
C LYS A 47 8.74 -17.88 0.82
N ASP A 48 8.39 -18.79 -0.09
CA ASP A 48 8.71 -18.66 -1.50
C ASP A 48 8.03 -17.44 -2.12
N LYS A 49 6.75 -17.20 -1.78
CA LYS A 49 6.01 -16.01 -2.20
C LYS A 49 6.65 -14.71 -1.66
N LEU A 50 7.03 -14.68 -0.39
CA LEU A 50 7.72 -13.53 0.21
C LEU A 50 9.09 -13.29 -0.41
N ASN A 51 9.85 -14.34 -0.67
CA ASN A 51 11.14 -14.24 -1.38
C ASN A 51 10.96 -13.63 -2.77
N SER A 52 9.91 -14.01 -3.50
CA SER A 52 9.58 -13.38 -4.79
C SER A 52 9.30 -11.89 -4.64
N TYR A 53 8.58 -11.46 -3.60
CA TYR A 53 8.32 -10.04 -3.34
C TYR A 53 9.58 -9.26 -2.96
N LEU A 54 10.45 -9.85 -2.14
CA LEU A 54 11.72 -9.24 -1.73
C LEU A 54 12.68 -9.12 -2.92
N ASN A 55 12.79 -10.14 -3.76
CA ASN A 55 13.58 -10.07 -4.99
C ASN A 55 13.08 -8.94 -5.90
N ARG A 56 11.76 -8.84 -6.09
CA ARG A 56 11.17 -7.74 -6.87
C ARG A 56 11.45 -6.37 -6.25
N ALA A 57 11.40 -6.24 -4.93
CA ALA A 57 11.76 -5.01 -4.23
C ALA A 57 13.22 -4.62 -4.46
N ILE A 58 14.14 -5.59 -4.41
CA ILE A 58 15.57 -5.37 -4.69
C ILE A 58 15.76 -4.88 -6.13
N ASP A 59 15.15 -5.56 -7.10
CA ASP A 59 15.24 -5.19 -8.51
C ASP A 59 14.74 -3.76 -8.76
N ASN A 60 13.59 -3.40 -8.16
CA ASN A 60 13.04 -2.05 -8.26
C ASN A 60 13.92 -0.99 -7.58
N CYS A 61 14.53 -1.29 -6.43
CA CYS A 61 15.49 -0.39 -5.79
C CYS A 61 16.73 -0.15 -6.68
N ILE A 62 17.26 -1.21 -7.29
CA ILE A 62 18.39 -1.13 -8.21
C ILE A 62 18.01 -0.33 -9.47
N ALA A 63 16.82 -0.58 -10.04
CA ALA A 63 16.32 0.15 -11.20
C ALA A 63 16.16 1.65 -10.90
N SER A 64 15.57 2.01 -9.76
CA SER A 64 15.47 3.39 -9.30
C SER A 64 16.85 4.04 -9.17
N CYS A 65 17.82 3.37 -8.53
CA CYS A 65 19.18 3.90 -8.41
C CYS A 65 19.85 4.10 -9.78
N ARG A 66 19.73 3.11 -10.68
CA ARG A 66 20.25 3.20 -12.05
C ARG A 66 19.68 4.39 -12.79
N TYR A 67 18.37 4.56 -12.77
CA TYR A 67 17.69 5.69 -13.40
C TYR A 67 18.18 7.02 -12.84
N HIS A 68 18.17 7.18 -11.51
CA HIS A 68 18.50 8.46 -10.88
C HIS A 68 19.96 8.90 -11.03
N PHE A 69 20.92 7.96 -11.02
CA PHE A 69 22.34 8.29 -10.93
C PHE A 69 23.13 8.03 -12.21
N PHE A 70 22.70 7.09 -13.05
CA PHE A 70 23.52 6.55 -14.14
C PHE A 70 22.87 6.63 -15.52
N SER A 71 21.54 6.68 -15.60
CA SER A 71 20.84 6.69 -16.89
C SER A 71 20.92 8.05 -17.57
N SER A 72 21.18 8.06 -18.88
CA SER A 72 21.33 9.30 -19.66
C SER A 72 20.03 10.12 -19.75
N ASP A 73 18.89 9.45 -19.67
CA ASP A 73 17.53 10.00 -19.66
C ASP A 73 17.00 10.29 -18.26
N GLY A 74 17.75 9.95 -17.21
CA GLY A 74 17.41 10.24 -15.82
C GLY A 74 17.99 11.56 -15.31
N PRO A 75 17.72 11.92 -14.05
CA PRO A 75 18.17 13.19 -13.46
C PRO A 75 19.69 13.27 -13.21
N ASN A 76 20.43 12.17 -13.35
CA ASN A 76 21.89 12.13 -13.29
C ASN A 76 22.50 12.74 -12.00
N TYR A 77 21.91 12.43 -10.84
CA TYR A 77 22.39 12.88 -9.54
C TYR A 77 23.86 12.49 -9.32
N LYS A 78 24.64 13.41 -8.74
CA LYS A 78 26.10 13.24 -8.57
C LYS A 78 26.53 12.81 -7.18
N LYS A 79 25.63 12.95 -6.20
CA LYS A 79 25.91 12.66 -4.80
C LYS A 79 24.64 12.12 -4.16
N LEU A 80 24.82 11.19 -3.22
CA LEU A 80 23.77 10.76 -2.32
C LEU A 80 23.65 11.75 -1.16
N SER A 81 22.47 12.30 -0.95
CA SER A 81 22.16 13.11 0.22
C SER A 81 20.72 12.90 0.67
N LEU A 82 20.51 12.63 1.96
CA LEU A 82 19.17 12.65 2.53
C LEU A 82 18.80 14.10 2.92
N PRO A 83 17.55 14.54 2.70
CA PRO A 83 16.45 13.82 2.05
C PRO A 83 16.38 14.03 0.52
N SER A 84 17.23 14.88 -0.07
CA SER A 84 17.05 15.44 -1.42
C SER A 84 17.39 14.51 -2.58
N THR A 85 18.38 13.62 -2.42
CA THR A 85 18.83 12.66 -3.44
C THR A 85 19.09 11.30 -2.78
N PRO A 86 18.04 10.65 -2.25
CA PRO A 86 18.18 9.35 -1.62
C PRO A 86 18.47 8.27 -2.66
N PHE A 87 19.04 7.15 -2.21
CA PHE A 87 19.25 5.96 -3.04
C PHE A 87 17.93 5.43 -3.63
N VAL A 88 16.87 5.44 -2.82
CA VAL A 88 15.48 5.14 -3.18
C VAL A 88 14.62 6.21 -2.54
N GLY A 89 13.70 6.82 -3.30
CA GLY A 89 12.81 7.86 -2.79
C GLY A 89 11.99 7.39 -1.59
N ASN A 90 11.55 8.32 -0.76
CA ASN A 90 10.77 7.98 0.43
C ASN A 90 9.33 7.59 0.06
N TYR A 91 8.87 6.46 0.60
CA TYR A 91 7.52 5.93 0.34
C TYR A 91 6.53 6.32 1.44
N PHE A 92 7.02 6.77 2.60
CA PHE A 92 6.18 7.14 3.72
C PHE A 92 6.63 8.47 4.32
N TYR A 93 5.67 9.34 4.57
CA TYR A 93 5.87 10.47 5.45
C TYR A 93 5.99 9.96 6.89
N TYR A 94 6.99 10.47 7.61
CA TYR A 94 7.20 10.21 9.03
C TYR A 94 6.93 11.49 9.84
N PRO A 95 6.36 11.39 11.05
CA PRO A 95 6.11 12.54 11.91
C PRO A 95 7.37 13.39 12.14
N ASN A 96 7.19 14.71 12.17
CA ASN A 96 8.25 15.72 12.28
C ASN A 96 9.26 15.76 11.12
N GLY A 97 9.02 15.00 10.03
CA GLY A 97 9.90 14.98 8.85
C GLY A 97 11.30 14.41 9.13
N GLU A 98 11.49 13.73 10.27
CA GLU A 98 12.78 13.19 10.66
C GLU A 98 13.09 11.89 9.91
N PHE A 99 14.19 11.88 9.17
CA PHE A 99 14.77 10.64 8.66
C PHE A 99 15.53 9.93 9.78
N LYS A 100 14.95 8.82 10.25
CA LYS A 100 15.54 7.95 11.28
C LYS A 100 16.05 6.66 10.65
N HIS A 101 16.99 6.00 11.33
CA HIS A 101 17.40 4.66 10.94
C HIS A 101 16.19 3.72 10.98
N PRO A 102 16.05 2.75 10.05
CA PRO A 102 14.91 1.83 10.03
C PRO A 102 14.65 1.13 11.37
N ASP A 103 15.69 0.77 12.11
CA ASP A 103 15.54 0.14 13.44
C ASP A 103 14.90 1.07 14.47
N ASP A 104 15.19 2.37 14.42
CA ASP A 104 14.60 3.35 15.31
C ASP A 104 13.14 3.63 14.92
N ILE A 105 12.85 3.67 13.62
CA ILE A 105 11.49 3.75 13.10
C ILE A 105 10.68 2.53 13.56
N ASN A 106 11.24 1.32 13.46
CA ASN A 106 10.56 0.09 13.88
C ASN A 106 10.21 0.11 15.37
N LYS A 107 11.15 0.56 16.24
CA LYS A 107 10.86 0.74 17.67
C LYS A 107 9.74 1.76 17.90
N LEU A 108 9.76 2.89 17.20
CA LEU A 108 8.71 3.90 17.33
C LEU A 108 7.34 3.36 16.87
N ILE A 109 7.29 2.62 15.76
CA ILE A 109 6.05 1.98 15.29
C ILE A 109 5.53 0.95 16.31
N GLU A 110 6.41 0.22 16.97
CA GLU A 110 6.05 -0.81 17.93
C GLU A 110 5.51 -0.24 19.25
N TYR A 111 6.07 0.88 19.73
CA TYR A 111 5.83 1.37 21.08
C TYR A 111 5.13 2.75 21.16
N ASP A 112 5.11 3.54 20.08
CA ASP A 112 4.49 4.87 20.06
C ASP A 112 3.28 4.90 19.09
N TYR A 113 2.09 4.77 19.69
CA TYR A 113 0.82 4.80 18.96
C TYR A 113 0.59 6.11 18.20
N ASN A 114 1.02 7.25 18.75
CA ASN A 114 0.87 8.53 18.07
C ASN A 114 1.79 8.58 16.85
N TYR A 115 3.04 8.12 16.99
CA TYR A 115 3.95 8.03 15.86
C TYR A 115 3.38 7.15 14.75
N GLN A 116 2.84 5.97 15.10
CA GLN A 116 2.23 5.04 14.16
C GLN A 116 1.06 5.67 13.38
N LEU A 117 0.18 6.42 14.05
CA LEU A 117 -1.02 7.04 13.45
C LEU A 117 -0.68 8.03 12.32
N TYR A 118 0.47 8.69 12.42
CA TYR A 118 0.87 9.77 11.52
C TYR A 118 1.92 9.35 10.47
N ILE A 119 2.17 8.04 10.33
CA ILE A 119 2.92 7.52 9.18
C ILE A 119 1.96 7.40 7.99
N MET A 120 2.23 8.18 6.94
CA MET A 120 1.32 8.28 5.80
C MET A 120 2.03 7.85 4.52
N ALA A 121 1.33 7.10 3.67
CA ALA A 121 1.90 6.64 2.42
C ALA A 121 1.98 7.78 1.39
N HIS A 122 3.11 7.89 0.68
CA HIS A 122 3.24 8.78 -0.45
C HIS A 122 2.45 8.26 -1.66
N ASN A 123 1.98 9.18 -2.49
CA ASN A 123 1.30 8.88 -3.75
C ASN A 123 2.32 8.66 -4.88
N GLY A 124 1.85 8.30 -6.07
CA GLY A 124 2.68 8.05 -7.23
C GLY A 124 1.91 7.32 -8.31
N TRP A 125 2.64 6.64 -9.19
CA TRP A 125 2.08 5.79 -10.23
C TRP A 125 2.90 4.49 -10.38
N VAL A 126 2.27 3.47 -10.94
CA VAL A 126 2.88 2.15 -11.15
C VAL A 126 2.96 1.90 -12.65
N ILE A 127 4.11 1.42 -13.12
CA ILE A 127 4.32 1.11 -14.54
C ILE A 127 3.41 -0.03 -14.96
N ASN A 128 2.66 0.15 -16.06
CA ASN A 128 1.77 -0.86 -16.65
C ASN A 128 0.71 -1.44 -15.69
N ASP A 129 0.20 -0.60 -14.78
CA ASP A 129 -0.84 -1.01 -13.84
C ASP A 129 -2.24 -0.61 -14.31
N ASP A 130 -3.27 -1.26 -13.76
CA ASP A 130 -4.66 -0.87 -13.90
C ASP A 130 -4.90 0.43 -13.10
N PRO A 131 -5.19 1.57 -13.77
CA PRO A 131 -5.37 2.85 -13.10
C PRO A 131 -6.62 2.90 -12.22
N LEU A 132 -7.61 2.04 -12.47
CA LEU A 132 -8.84 1.97 -11.66
C LEU A 132 -8.62 1.22 -10.35
N ARG A 133 -7.54 0.43 -10.25
CA ARG A 133 -7.16 -0.28 -9.03
C ARG A 133 -6.37 0.65 -8.12
N CYS A 134 -6.85 0.83 -6.89
CA CYS A 134 -6.06 1.53 -5.88
C CYS A 134 -4.88 0.66 -5.43
N PHE A 135 -3.67 1.00 -5.89
CA PHE A 135 -2.44 0.29 -5.52
C PHE A 135 -2.10 0.30 -4.03
N ALA A 136 -2.75 1.16 -3.24
CA ALA A 136 -2.58 1.25 -1.79
C ALA A 136 -3.53 0.35 -0.99
N ASP A 137 -4.47 -0.31 -1.67
CA ASP A 137 -5.40 -1.21 -1.02
C ASP A 137 -4.71 -2.48 -0.49
N GLU A 138 -5.42 -3.18 0.38
CA GLU A 138 -4.96 -4.46 0.92
C GLU A 138 -4.72 -5.48 -0.20
N GLY A 139 -3.66 -6.28 -0.07
CA GLY A 139 -3.34 -7.35 -1.02
C GLY A 139 -2.59 -6.91 -2.29
N GLN A 140 -2.37 -5.61 -2.50
CA GLN A 140 -1.68 -5.12 -3.70
C GLN A 140 -0.15 -5.23 -3.61
N TYR A 141 0.42 -5.18 -2.39
CA TYR A 141 1.86 -5.31 -2.11
C TYR A 141 2.78 -4.33 -2.88
N VAL A 142 2.25 -3.29 -3.52
CA VAL A 142 3.00 -2.32 -4.34
C VAL A 142 4.07 -1.59 -3.52
N TYR A 143 3.72 -1.10 -2.33
CA TYR A 143 4.68 -0.47 -1.41
C TYR A 143 5.77 -1.45 -0.92
N LEU A 144 5.39 -2.71 -0.65
CA LEU A 144 6.32 -3.74 -0.20
C LEU A 144 7.32 -4.10 -1.31
N CYS A 145 6.82 -4.27 -2.53
CA CYS A 145 7.59 -4.64 -3.69
C CYS A 145 8.30 -3.46 -4.36
N ARG A 146 8.11 -2.22 -3.87
CA ARG A 146 8.70 -1.01 -4.44
C ARG A 146 8.33 -0.75 -5.91
N ASP A 147 7.14 -1.18 -6.35
CA ASP A 147 6.70 -0.95 -7.75
C ASP A 147 6.25 0.49 -8.01
N LEU A 148 5.94 1.23 -6.94
CA LEU A 148 5.49 2.61 -7.05
C LEU A 148 6.66 3.51 -7.43
N ILE A 149 6.49 4.26 -8.51
CA ILE A 149 7.24 5.49 -8.78
C ILE A 149 6.61 6.58 -7.92
N GLN A 150 7.21 6.76 -6.74
CA GLN A 150 6.70 7.55 -5.64
C GLN A 150 7.03 9.03 -5.79
N TRP A 151 6.07 9.87 -5.39
CA TRP A 151 6.25 11.31 -5.23
C TRP A 151 6.40 11.61 -3.74
N SER A 152 7.65 11.71 -3.27
CA SER A 152 7.98 11.86 -1.84
C SER A 152 7.55 13.19 -1.21
N ASP A 153 6.93 14.07 -1.97
CA ASP A 153 6.32 15.34 -1.56
C ASP A 153 4.78 15.26 -1.44
N LEU A 154 4.15 14.20 -1.97
CA LEU A 154 2.69 14.06 -2.02
C LEU A 154 2.22 12.89 -1.16
N ILE A 155 1.36 13.16 -0.19
CA ILE A 155 0.69 12.13 0.62
C ILE A 155 -0.55 11.64 -0.13
N LYS A 156 -0.74 10.31 -0.19
CA LYS A 156 -1.93 9.71 -0.79
C LYS A 156 -3.13 9.86 0.14
N LEU A 157 -4.19 10.48 -0.36
CA LEU A 157 -5.46 10.62 0.37
C LEU A 157 -6.29 9.33 0.28
N ARG A 158 -6.82 8.87 1.41
CA ARG A 158 -7.65 7.65 1.50
C ARG A 158 -9.12 8.01 1.69
N PHE A 159 -9.87 8.09 0.59
CA PHE A 159 -11.30 8.43 0.61
C PHE A 159 -12.21 7.30 1.11
N GLY A 160 -11.78 6.05 0.95
CA GLY A 160 -12.63 4.88 1.21
C GLY A 160 -13.61 4.59 0.06
N SER A 161 -14.67 3.87 0.37
CA SER A 161 -15.71 3.45 -0.57
C SER A 161 -16.93 4.39 -0.61
N ARG A 162 -17.04 5.27 0.38
CA ARG A 162 -18.14 6.22 0.59
C ARG A 162 -17.70 7.35 1.52
N CYS A 163 -18.49 8.43 1.59
CA CYS A 163 -18.14 9.61 2.38
C CYS A 163 -18.02 9.34 3.89
N GLU A 164 -18.74 8.34 4.41
CA GLU A 164 -18.68 7.96 5.83
C GLU A 164 -17.37 7.28 6.24
N ASP A 165 -16.59 6.77 5.29
CA ASP A 165 -15.34 6.07 5.58
C ASP A 165 -14.21 7.04 5.97
N CYS A 166 -14.29 8.31 5.53
CA CYS A 166 -13.41 9.40 5.96
C CYS A 166 -14.14 10.77 5.95
N PRO A 167 -15.04 11.03 6.93
CA PRO A 167 -15.92 12.20 6.91
C PRO A 167 -15.18 13.53 6.91
N SER A 168 -14.07 13.62 7.65
CA SER A 168 -13.24 14.84 7.73
C SER A 168 -12.61 15.19 6.39
N LEU A 169 -12.06 14.20 5.68
CA LEU A 169 -11.45 14.39 4.36
C LEU A 169 -12.53 14.74 3.32
N TYR A 170 -13.66 14.05 3.34
CA TYR A 170 -14.77 14.35 2.46
C TYR A 170 -15.29 15.79 2.66
N SER A 171 -15.49 16.21 3.91
CA SER A 171 -15.91 17.57 4.24
C SER A 171 -14.90 18.62 3.76
N TYR A 172 -13.60 18.36 3.99
CA TYR A 172 -12.53 19.24 3.52
C TYR A 172 -12.55 19.39 1.99
N MET A 173 -12.66 18.28 1.25
CA MET A 173 -12.69 18.32 -0.21
C MET A 173 -13.97 18.93 -0.76
N LYS A 174 -15.10 18.77 -0.07
CA LYS A 174 -16.35 19.44 -0.41
C LYS A 174 -16.20 20.95 -0.27
N GLU A 175 -15.61 21.45 0.81
CA GLU A 175 -15.34 22.88 0.99
C GLU A 175 -14.32 23.40 -0.04
N TYR A 176 -13.26 22.63 -0.33
CA TYR A 176 -12.32 22.97 -1.39
C TYR A 176 -13.01 23.10 -2.75
N THR A 177 -13.86 22.13 -3.09
CA THR A 177 -14.68 22.15 -4.32
C THR A 177 -15.61 23.36 -4.35
N ARG A 178 -16.23 23.72 -3.21
CA ARG A 178 -17.06 24.92 -3.07
C ARG A 178 -16.28 26.18 -3.42
N LEU A 179 -15.07 26.33 -2.88
CA LEU A 179 -14.21 27.49 -3.13
C LEU A 179 -13.82 27.58 -4.60
N ILE A 180 -13.43 26.46 -5.21
CA ILE A 180 -13.08 26.39 -6.63
C ILE A 180 -14.29 26.78 -7.52
N ALA A 181 -15.48 26.23 -7.25
CA ALA A 181 -16.68 26.47 -8.03
C ALA A 181 -17.20 27.92 -7.93
N ASN A 182 -17.00 28.58 -6.78
CA ASN A 182 -17.37 30.00 -6.61
C ASN A 182 -16.35 30.97 -7.23
N THR A 183 -15.09 30.55 -7.37
CA THR A 183 -14.00 31.44 -7.78
C THR A 183 -13.72 31.35 -9.29
N PHE A 184 -13.83 30.15 -9.86
CA PHE A 184 -13.43 29.87 -11.24
C PHE A 184 -14.62 29.43 -12.09
N HIS A 185 -14.47 29.58 -13.41
CA HIS A 185 -15.45 29.08 -14.39
C HIS A 185 -15.34 27.58 -14.64
N GLY A 186 -14.27 26.94 -14.16
CA GLY A 186 -14.03 25.53 -14.36
C GLY A 186 -12.77 25.01 -13.68
N CYS A 187 -12.52 23.71 -13.79
CA CYS A 187 -11.31 23.07 -13.30
C CYS A 187 -10.69 22.13 -14.34
N ARG A 188 -9.43 21.78 -14.12
CA ARG A 188 -8.74 20.66 -14.76
C ARG A 188 -8.49 19.59 -13.70
N LEU A 189 -8.99 18.38 -13.93
CA LEU A 189 -8.73 17.20 -13.10
C LEU A 189 -7.44 16.52 -13.57
N ASP A 190 -6.43 16.58 -12.71
CA ASP A 190 -5.14 15.91 -12.90
C ASP A 190 -5.25 14.42 -12.58
N ASN A 191 -4.60 13.56 -13.37
CA ASN A 191 -4.64 12.09 -13.21
C ASN A 191 -6.04 11.52 -12.87
N CYS A 192 -7.08 11.97 -13.59
CA CYS A 192 -8.48 11.69 -13.24
C CYS A 192 -8.80 10.18 -13.19
N HIS A 193 -8.10 9.38 -13.99
CA HIS A 193 -8.21 7.93 -14.04
C HIS A 193 -7.88 7.22 -12.71
N SER A 194 -7.07 7.85 -11.85
CA SER A 194 -6.67 7.30 -10.55
C SER A 194 -7.54 7.78 -9.38
N THR A 195 -8.59 8.57 -9.65
CA THR A 195 -9.52 9.09 -8.63
C THR A 195 -10.73 8.17 -8.50
N PRO A 196 -11.13 7.77 -7.28
CA PRO A 196 -12.32 6.93 -7.11
C PRO A 196 -13.56 7.56 -7.75
N LEU A 197 -14.25 6.79 -8.60
CA LEU A 197 -15.35 7.30 -9.43
C LEU A 197 -16.47 7.93 -8.59
N TRP A 198 -16.87 7.27 -7.49
CA TRP A 198 -17.92 7.77 -6.60
C TRP A 198 -17.56 9.15 -6.03
N PHE A 199 -16.30 9.36 -5.69
CA PHE A 199 -15.81 10.59 -5.09
C PHE A 199 -15.74 11.70 -6.14
N ALA A 200 -15.14 11.40 -7.30
CA ALA A 200 -15.06 12.35 -8.41
C ALA A 200 -16.45 12.82 -8.83
N GLN A 201 -17.40 11.90 -8.98
CA GLN A 201 -18.79 12.22 -9.32
C GLN A 201 -19.42 13.16 -8.31
N GLN A 202 -19.36 12.85 -7.01
CA GLN A 202 -19.95 13.72 -5.98
C GLN A 202 -19.33 15.12 -5.94
N MET A 203 -18.01 15.25 -6.13
CA MET A 203 -17.37 16.57 -6.18
C MET A 203 -17.79 17.36 -7.43
N MET A 204 -17.86 16.71 -8.59
CA MET A 204 -18.28 17.37 -9.83
C MET A 204 -19.75 17.79 -9.80
N ASP A 205 -20.63 16.94 -9.27
CA ASP A 205 -22.05 17.26 -9.09
C ASP A 205 -22.20 18.45 -8.13
N TYR A 206 -21.49 18.44 -7.00
CA TYR A 206 -21.50 19.54 -6.06
C TYR A 206 -20.95 20.86 -6.64
N ALA A 207 -19.90 20.81 -7.47
CA ALA A 207 -19.41 21.99 -8.17
C ALA A 207 -20.49 22.58 -9.10
N ARG A 208 -21.26 21.73 -9.79
CA ARG A 208 -22.34 22.15 -10.70
C ARG A 208 -23.61 22.61 -9.99
N GLU A 209 -23.88 22.12 -8.78
CA GLU A 209 -24.93 22.68 -7.93
C GLU A 209 -24.66 24.16 -7.61
N ILE A 210 -23.39 24.52 -7.41
CA ILE A 210 -22.95 25.89 -7.10
C ILE A 210 -22.88 26.75 -8.37
N ASN A 211 -22.29 26.21 -9.43
CA ASN A 211 -22.16 26.87 -10.72
C ASN A 211 -22.63 25.93 -11.84
N PRO A 212 -23.88 26.04 -12.30
CA PRO A 212 -24.43 25.15 -13.32
C PRO A 212 -23.65 25.10 -14.64
N ASN A 213 -22.85 26.14 -14.94
CA ASN A 213 -22.02 26.24 -16.14
C ASN A 213 -20.54 25.88 -15.89
N PHE A 214 -20.22 25.25 -14.74
CA PHE A 214 -18.85 24.94 -14.37
C PHE A 214 -18.21 23.96 -15.38
N TYR A 215 -17.18 24.43 -16.06
CA TYR A 215 -16.44 23.67 -17.06
C TYR A 215 -15.49 22.67 -16.39
N ILE A 216 -15.46 21.44 -16.89
CA ILE A 216 -14.61 20.38 -16.33
C ILE A 216 -13.78 19.80 -17.48
N ASN A 217 -12.47 19.88 -17.35
CA ASN A 217 -11.51 19.22 -18.22
C ASN A 217 -10.80 18.11 -17.43
N ALA A 218 -10.55 16.94 -18.01
CA ALA A 218 -9.93 15.82 -17.32
C ALA A 218 -8.76 15.24 -18.12
N GLU A 219 -7.64 15.02 -17.44
CA GLU A 219 -6.58 14.15 -17.94
C GLU A 219 -6.95 12.70 -17.64
N LEU A 220 -7.44 11.99 -18.67
CA LEU A 220 -8.02 10.65 -18.53
C LEU A 220 -7.41 9.69 -19.56
N PHE A 221 -6.75 8.64 -19.07
CA PHE A 221 -6.21 7.53 -19.84
C PHE A 221 -6.68 6.24 -19.16
N THR A 222 -7.50 5.44 -19.84
CA THR A 222 -8.12 4.22 -19.30
C THR A 222 -8.01 3.09 -20.31
#